data_AF-A0A4W4E6E1-F1
#
_entry.id   AF-A0A4W4E6E1-F1
#
_cell.length_a   1.000
_cell.length_b   1.000
_cell.length_c   1.000
_cell.angle_alpha   90.00
_cell.angle_beta   90.00
_cell.angle_gamma   90.00
#
_symmetry.space_group_name_H-M   'P 1'
#
loop_
_entity.id
_entity.type
_entity.pdbx_description
1 polymer ?
#
loop_
_entity_poly.entity_id
_entity_poly.type
_entity_poly.pdbx_seq_one_letter_code
_entity_poly.pdbx_strand_id
1 'polypeptide(L)'
;MAREQLNVGDLLPLLETSDLQQLDEVKGLINEHLSTERGSVLLNGLVDYFLETESTPVTHILCSVREPHDKHLFDKMNECMAKPACRLSTLTLLGHVVRKQPSWIHKIARYPLLLSLCAFFLSLH
;
A
#
# COMPACT_ATOMS: atom_id res chain seq x y z
N MET A 1 -14.91 -30.46 0.93
CA MET A 1 -13.51 -30.02 0.89
C MET A 1 -13.52 -28.54 0.55
N ALA A 2 -13.65 -27.69 1.57
CA ALA A 2 -13.64 -26.24 1.39
C ALA A 2 -12.21 -25.88 1.00
N ARG A 3 -12.02 -25.46 -0.25
CA ARG A 3 -10.76 -24.87 -0.69
C ARG A 3 -10.60 -23.64 0.19
N GLU A 4 -9.74 -23.74 1.20
CA GLU A 4 -9.30 -22.62 2.03
C GLU A 4 -8.84 -21.53 1.07
N GLN A 5 -9.75 -20.60 0.78
CA GLN A 5 -9.40 -19.31 0.24
C GLN A 5 -8.64 -18.68 1.41
N LEU A 6 -7.33 -18.94 1.47
CA LEU A 6 -6.40 -18.22 2.33
C LEU A 6 -6.71 -16.74 2.11
N ASN A 7 -7.44 -16.19 3.07
CA ASN A 7 -7.99 -14.87 2.93
C ASN A 7 -6.79 -13.94 3.01
N VAL A 8 -6.72 -12.92 2.16
CA VAL A 8 -5.59 -11.98 2.15
C VAL A 8 -5.29 -11.44 3.56
N GLY A 9 -6.34 -11.26 4.37
CA GLY A 9 -6.25 -10.86 5.77
C GLY A 9 -5.45 -11.81 6.67
N ASP A 10 -5.36 -13.10 6.34
CA ASP A 10 -4.54 -14.09 7.07
C ASP A 10 -3.05 -13.97 6.71
N LEU A 11 -2.71 -13.47 5.51
CA LEU A 11 -1.32 -13.28 5.09
C LEU A 11 -0.69 -12.01 5.68
N LEU A 12 -1.51 -11.00 5.98
CA LEU A 12 -1.05 -9.72 6.56
C LEU A 12 -0.36 -9.87 7.92
N PRO A 13 -0.94 -10.55 8.93
CA PRO A 13 -0.27 -10.75 10.21
C PRO A 13 0.98 -11.64 10.09
N LEU A 14 1.05 -12.51 9.08
CA LEU A 14 2.26 -13.30 8.81
C LEU A 14 3.44 -12.43 8.35
N LEU A 15 3.20 -11.21 7.85
CA LEU A 15 4.27 -10.25 7.55
C LEU A 15 4.97 -9.73 8.81
N GLU A 16 4.33 -9.81 9.98
CA GLU A 16 4.92 -9.39 11.25
C GLU A 16 5.79 -10.48 11.89
N THR A 17 5.93 -11.64 11.24
CA THR A 17 6.85 -12.68 11.67
C THR A 17 8.29 -12.16 11.72
N SER A 18 9.02 -12.55 12.78
CA SER A 18 10.46 -12.28 12.87
C SER A 18 11.30 -13.22 12.00
N ASP A 19 10.67 -14.25 11.43
CA ASP A 19 11.34 -15.23 10.60
C ASP A 19 11.51 -14.74 9.14
N LEU A 20 12.75 -14.50 8.74
CA LEU A 20 13.06 -13.92 7.43
C LEU A 20 12.66 -14.84 6.26
N GLN A 21 12.72 -16.17 6.43
CA GLN A 21 12.30 -17.10 5.37
C GLN A 21 10.79 -17.04 5.18
N GLN A 22 10.02 -17.07 6.27
CA GLN A 22 8.56 -16.94 6.19
C GLN A 22 8.15 -15.59 5.63
N LEU A 23 8.84 -14.51 6.02
CA LEU A 23 8.58 -13.18 5.49
C LEU A 23 8.80 -13.10 3.97
N ASP A 24 9.86 -13.72 3.45
CA ASP A 24 10.15 -13.74 2.02
C ASP A 24 9.11 -14.57 1.24
N GLU A 25 8.73 -15.72 1.79
CA GLU A 25 7.70 -16.59 1.22
C GLU A 25 6.34 -15.88 1.14
N VAL A 26 5.90 -15.23 2.23
CA VAL A 26 4.66 -14.45 2.27
C VAL A 26 4.72 -13.27 1.31
N LYS A 27 5.86 -12.56 1.21
CA LYS A 27 6.05 -11.49 0.21
C LYS A 27 5.96 -12.00 -1.22
N GLY A 28 6.48 -13.20 -1.49
CA GLY A 28 6.36 -13.88 -2.77
C GLY A 28 4.91 -14.16 -3.13
N LEU A 29 4.16 -14.77 -2.20
CA LEU A 29 2.73 -15.06 -2.35
C LEU A 29 1.92 -13.78 -2.58
N ILE A 30 2.17 -12.72 -1.81
CA ILE A 30 1.47 -11.43 -1.97
C ILE A 30 1.78 -10.82 -3.34
N ASN A 31 3.02 -10.87 -3.83
CA ASN A 31 3.34 -10.38 -5.17
C ASN A 31 2.67 -11.19 -6.27
N GLU A 32 2.58 -12.51 -6.09
CA GLU A 32 1.86 -13.36 -7.04
C GLU A 32 0.37 -12.99 -7.06
N HIS A 33 -0.26 -12.87 -5.89
CA HIS A 33 -1.66 -12.44 -5.77
C HIS A 33 -1.89 -11.02 -6.29
N LEU A 34 -0.96 -10.10 -6.11
CA LEU A 34 -1.02 -8.76 -6.70
C LEU A 34 -1.07 -8.83 -8.22
N SER A 35 -0.38 -9.79 -8.83
CA SER A 35 -0.37 -10.01 -10.28
C SER A 35 -1.66 -10.66 -10.82
N THR A 36 -2.58 -11.06 -9.95
CA THR A 36 -3.89 -11.64 -10.34
C THR A 36 -4.98 -10.57 -10.46
N GLU A 37 -6.13 -10.94 -11.01
CA GLU A 37 -7.32 -10.07 -11.10
C GLU A 37 -7.80 -9.51 -9.75
N ARG A 38 -7.46 -10.17 -8.63
CA ARG A 38 -7.80 -9.73 -7.26
C ARG A 38 -6.74 -8.80 -6.64
N GLY A 39 -5.71 -8.43 -7.38
CA GLY A 39 -4.61 -7.60 -6.88
C GLY A 39 -5.06 -6.23 -6.36
N SER A 40 -6.12 -5.65 -6.92
CA SER A 40 -6.68 -4.39 -6.42
C SER A 40 -7.31 -4.53 -5.02
N VAL A 41 -8.01 -5.64 -4.75
CA VAL A 41 -8.61 -5.92 -3.44
C VAL A 41 -7.52 -6.21 -2.40
N LEU A 42 -6.50 -6.97 -2.79
CA LEU A 42 -5.32 -7.23 -1.95
C LEU A 42 -4.57 -5.94 -1.60
N LEU A 43 -4.34 -5.08 -2.59
CA LEU A 43 -3.67 -3.81 -2.39
C LEU A 43 -4.46 -2.91 -1.43
N ASN A 44 -5.79 -2.89 -1.55
CA ASN A 44 -6.65 -2.18 -0.61
C ASN A 44 -6.49 -2.69 0.83
N GLY A 45 -6.47 -4.01 1.03
CA GLY A 45 -6.27 -4.62 2.35
C GLY A 45 -4.88 -4.34 2.93
N LEU A 46 -3.83 -4.34 2.11
CA LEU A 46 -2.47 -3.96 2.51
C LEU A 46 -2.40 -2.51 3.00
N VAL A 47 -3.05 -1.58 2.29
CA VAL A 47 -3.10 -0.18 2.71
C VAL A 47 -3.87 -0.04 4.01
N ASP A 48 -5.03 -0.68 4.15
CA ASP A 48 -5.85 -0.62 5.36
C ASP A 48 -5.07 -1.13 6.58
N TYR A 49 -4.42 -2.28 6.44
CA TYR A 49 -3.59 -2.86 7.49
C TYR A 49 -2.38 -2.00 7.84
N PHE A 50 -1.75 -1.35 6.85
CA PHE A 50 -0.70 -0.35 7.12
C PHE A 50 -1.24 0.85 7.92
N LEU A 51 -2.47 1.29 7.67
CA LEU A 51 -3.06 2.41 8.42
C LEU A 51 -3.35 2.04 9.89
N GLU A 52 -3.58 0.76 10.17
CA GLU A 52 -3.79 0.26 11.53
C GLU A 52 -2.49 -0.07 12.28
N THR A 53 -1.51 -0.66 11.59
CA THR A 53 -0.31 -1.23 12.23
C THR A 53 0.98 -0.46 11.95
N GLU A 54 0.99 0.40 10.93
CA GLU A 54 2.18 1.07 10.39
C GLU A 54 3.36 0.11 10.11
N SER A 55 3.02 -1.15 9.78
CA SER A 55 4.01 -2.22 9.64
C SER A 55 4.98 -1.96 8.47
N THR A 56 6.28 -2.03 8.79
CA THR A 56 7.38 -1.84 7.83
C THR A 56 7.37 -2.84 6.64
N PRO A 57 7.15 -4.15 6.83
CA PRO A 57 7.11 -5.10 5.72
C PRO A 57 6.00 -4.79 4.71
N VAL A 58 4.83 -4.35 5.19
CA VAL A 58 3.70 -3.95 4.35
C VAL A 58 4.05 -2.71 3.52
N THR A 59 4.68 -1.71 4.17
CA THR A 59 5.23 -0.52 3.49
C THR A 59 6.16 -0.92 2.36
N HIS A 60 7.07 -1.88 2.59
CA HIS A 60 8.02 -2.32 1.58
C HIS A 60 7.33 -2.97 0.37
N ILE A 61 6.28 -3.77 0.59
CA ILE A 61 5.47 -4.37 -0.47
C ILE A 61 4.75 -3.28 -1.27
N LEU A 62 4.07 -2.36 -0.59
CA LEU A 62 3.37 -1.24 -1.22
C LEU A 62 4.32 -0.36 -2.05
N CYS A 63 5.55 -0.16 -1.58
CA CYS A 63 6.60 0.54 -2.34
C CYS A 63 7.12 -0.23 -3.56
N SER A 64 6.98 -1.56 -3.60
CA SER A 64 7.44 -2.42 -4.69
C SER A 64 6.34 -2.70 -5.74
N VAL A 65 5.17 -2.09 -5.58
CA VAL A 65 4.05 -2.21 -6.52
C VAL A 65 4.48 -1.76 -7.91
N ARG A 66 3.99 -2.44 -8.95
CA ARG A 66 4.28 -2.14 -10.37
C ARG A 66 3.00 -1.75 -11.12
N GLU A 67 3.16 -1.17 -12.30
CA GLU A 67 2.04 -0.90 -13.22
C GLU A 67 1.34 -2.21 -13.61
N PRO A 68 -0.01 -2.28 -13.64
CA PRO A 68 -0.98 -1.17 -13.59
C PRO A 68 -1.56 -0.84 -12.18
N HIS A 69 -1.02 -1.43 -11.11
CA HIS A 69 -1.56 -1.29 -9.76
C HIS A 69 -1.25 0.06 -9.11
N ASP A 70 -0.34 0.85 -9.71
CA ASP A 70 -0.01 2.22 -9.29
C ASP A 70 -1.26 3.09 -9.19
N LYS A 71 -2.16 2.98 -10.17
CA LYS A 71 -3.41 3.74 -10.20
C LYS A 71 -4.29 3.42 -8.99
N HIS A 72 -4.46 2.14 -8.67
CA HIS A 72 -5.26 1.70 -7.53
C HIS A 72 -4.65 2.13 -6.19
N LEU A 73 -3.32 2.11 -6.09
CA LEU A 73 -2.62 2.60 -4.91
C LEU A 73 -2.84 4.10 -4.70
N PHE A 74 -2.67 4.90 -5.75
CA PHE A 74 -2.87 6.35 -5.66
C PHE A 74 -4.33 6.73 -5.38
N ASP A 75 -5.29 6.02 -5.98
CA ASP A 75 -6.71 6.23 -5.75
C ASP A 75 -7.06 5.98 -4.27
N LYS A 76 -6.63 4.83 -3.74
CA LYS A 76 -6.82 4.46 -2.33
C LYS A 76 -6.14 5.44 -1.37
N MET A 77 -4.91 5.86 -1.66
CA MET A 77 -4.22 6.89 -0.88
C MET A 77 -5.00 8.20 -0.89
N ASN A 78 -5.53 8.61 -2.04
CA ASN A 78 -6.28 9.86 -2.15
C ASN A 78 -7.59 9.80 -1.34
N GLU A 79 -8.28 8.66 -1.34
CA GLU A 79 -9.42 8.43 -0.43
C GLU A 79 -9.02 8.51 1.05
N CYS A 80 -7.88 7.94 1.42
CA CYS A 80 -7.40 8.01 2.80
C CYS A 80 -6.93 9.42 3.20
N MET A 81 -6.41 10.23 2.26
CA MET A 81 -6.11 11.64 2.49
C MET A 81 -7.38 12.49 2.74
N ALA A 82 -8.53 12.08 2.19
CA ALA A 82 -9.79 12.74 2.51
C ALA A 82 -10.17 12.53 3.99
N LYS A 83 -9.79 11.39 4.59
CA LYS A 83 -10.06 11.05 6.00
C LYS A 83 -8.99 11.64 6.93
N PRO A 84 -9.33 12.56 7.86
CA PRO A 84 -8.33 13.21 8.72
C PRO A 84 -7.53 12.22 9.58
N ALA A 85 -8.15 11.13 10.04
CA ALA A 85 -7.49 10.10 10.85
C ALA A 85 -6.38 9.35 10.10
N CYS A 86 -6.49 9.19 8.78
CA CYS A 86 -5.54 8.41 7.98
C CYS A 86 -4.54 9.30 7.21
N ARG A 87 -4.66 10.64 7.27
CA ARG A 87 -3.81 11.57 6.51
C ARG A 87 -2.33 11.38 6.81
N LEU A 88 -1.95 11.33 8.09
CA LEU A 88 -0.54 11.24 8.48
C LEU A 88 0.07 9.93 8.02
N SER A 89 -0.57 8.80 8.29
CA SER A 89 -0.09 7.49 7.86
C SER A 89 0.00 7.40 6.33
N THR A 90 -0.99 7.94 5.61
CA THR A 90 -0.95 7.99 4.14
C THR A 90 0.21 8.84 3.62
N LEU A 91 0.49 9.99 4.25
CA LEU A 91 1.66 10.83 3.95
C LEU A 91 2.97 10.07 4.20
N THR A 92 3.06 9.37 5.32
CA THR A 92 4.20 8.52 5.67
C THR A 92 4.43 7.46 4.61
N LEU A 93 3.39 6.72 4.23
CA LEU A 93 3.45 5.72 3.16
C LEU A 93 3.91 6.33 1.84
N LEU A 94 3.33 7.47 1.46
CA LEU A 94 3.70 8.17 0.24
C LEU A 94 5.17 8.59 0.26
N GLY A 95 5.67 9.11 1.38
CA GLY A 95 7.07 9.46 1.55
C GLY A 95 7.99 8.25 1.35
N HIS A 96 7.61 7.07 1.85
CA HIS A 96 8.35 5.83 1.62
C HIS A 96 8.35 5.42 0.14
N VAL A 97 7.18 5.48 -0.52
CA VAL A 97 7.03 5.17 -1.94
C VAL A 97 7.88 6.11 -2.80
N VAL A 98 7.80 7.42 -2.57
CA VAL A 98 8.57 8.43 -3.30
C VAL A 98 10.08 8.20 -3.11
N ARG A 99 10.52 7.89 -1.88
CA ARG A 99 11.94 7.62 -1.58
C ARG A 99 12.48 6.41 -2.33
N LYS A 100 11.64 5.40 -2.58
CA LYS A 100 11.99 4.20 -3.36
C LYS A 100 12.07 4.46 -4.87
N GLN A 101 11.62 5.61 -5.36
CA GLN A 101 11.61 6.01 -6.77
C GLN A 101 11.15 4.89 -7.72
N PRO A 102 9.90 4.40 -7.59
CA PRO A 102 9.36 3.44 -8.54
C PRO A 102 9.29 4.06 -9.94
N SER A 103 9.32 3.23 -10.98
CA SER A 103 9.31 3.67 -12.39
C SER A 103 8.13 4.58 -12.72
N TRP A 104 6.98 4.39 -12.05
CA TRP A 104 5.74 5.15 -12.22
C TRP A 104 5.66 6.40 -11.34
N ILE A 105 6.68 6.75 -10.55
CA ILE A 105 6.62 7.89 -9.62
C ILE A 105 6.31 9.22 -10.33
N HIS A 106 6.80 9.38 -11.56
CA HIS A 106 6.54 10.56 -12.40
C HIS A 106 5.04 10.77 -12.70
N LYS A 107 4.21 9.72 -12.60
CA LYS A 107 2.77 9.82 -12.80
C LYS A 107 2.04 10.44 -11.63
N ILE A 108 2.63 10.47 -10.43
CA ILE A 108 2.00 11.05 -9.23
C ILE A 108 1.51 12.48 -9.46
N ALA A 109 2.25 13.26 -10.26
CA ALA A 109 1.92 14.65 -10.59
C ALA A 109 0.64 14.79 -11.43
N ARG A 110 0.19 13.70 -12.07
CA ARG A 110 -1.06 13.67 -12.85
C ARG A 110 -2.26 13.24 -12.01
N TYR A 111 -2.04 12.71 -10.81
CA TYR A 111 -3.10 12.25 -9.93
C TYR A 111 -3.56 13.36 -8.97
N PRO A 112 -4.85 13.37 -8.59
CA PRO A 112 -5.39 14.34 -7.64
C PRO A 112 -4.72 14.26 -6.26
N LEU A 113 -4.00 13.17 -5.98
CA LEU A 113 -3.21 13.01 -4.76
C LEU A 113 -2.23 14.17 -4.54
N LEU A 114 -1.57 14.68 -5.59
CA LEU A 114 -0.65 15.80 -5.45
C LEU A 114 -1.36 17.08 -4.98
N LEU A 115 -2.55 17.35 -5.52
CA LEU A 115 -3.40 18.45 -5.09
C LEU A 115 -3.81 18.31 -3.63
N SER A 116 -4.22 17.11 -3.21
CA SER A 116 -4.57 16.79 -1.81
C SER A 116 -3.39 17.03 -0.87
N LEU A 117 -2.15 16.71 -1.28
CA LEU A 117 -0.93 16.99 -0.53
C LEU A 117 -0.69 18.49 -0.41
N CYS A 118 -0.69 19.23 -1.52
CA CYS A 118 -0.47 20.67 -1.51
C CYS A 118 -1.50 21.39 -0.63
N ALA A 119 -2.78 21.01 -0.73
CA ALA A 119 -3.84 21.57 0.10
C ALA A 119 -3.63 21.26 1.60
N PHE A 120 -3.17 20.05 1.93
CA PHE A 120 -2.83 19.67 3.30
C PHE A 120 -1.69 20.51 3.86
N PHE A 121 -0.58 20.66 3.13
CA PHE A 121 0.55 21.50 3.55
C PHE A 121 0.15 22.97 3.70
N LEU A 122 -0.71 23.47 2.82
CA LEU A 122 -1.22 24.84 2.91
C LEU A 122 -2.13 25.03 4.14
N SER A 123 -2.87 24.00 4.54
CA SER A 123 -3.75 24.04 5.72
C SER A 123 -3.00 23.92 7.06
N LEU A 124 -1.71 23.59 7.04
CA LEU A 124 -0.87 23.52 8.25
C LEU A 124 -0.25 24.88 8.64
N HIS A 125 -0.36 25.90 7.79
CA HIS A 125 0.18 27.25 7.99
C HIS A 125 -0.95 28.23 8.28
#